data_AF-A0A7Y5HZS8-F1
#
_entry.id   AF-A0A7Y5HZS8-F1
#
_cell.length_a   1.000
_cell.length_b   1.000
_cell.length_c   1.000
_cell.angle_alpha   90.00
_cell.angle_beta   90.00
_cell.angle_gamma   90.00
#
_symmetry.space_group_name_H-M   'P 1'
#
loop_
_entity.id
_entity.type
_entity.pdbx_description
1 polymer ?
#
loop_
_entity_poly.entity_id
_entity_poly.type
_entity_poly.pdbx_seq_one_letter_code
_entity_poly.pdbx_strand_id
1 'polypeptide(L)'
;MRKTQAIPFSLRSGSICSALAALALAGCTSMAPVYERPAAPVATQWPTFGVQSQEASATPAGDLLWQDFVTDARLRTLIDKALADNRDLRVAALSIEQARAQYQIRSADQTPTINLAATGNRQPASGGGISSTYTAG
;
A
#
# COMPACT_ATOMS: atom_id res chain seq x y z
N MET A 1 -58.63 -22.51 -33.69
CA MET A 1 -58.77 -21.14 -33.13
C MET A 1 -58.75 -21.18 -31.60
N ARG A 2 -57.60 -21.02 -30.93
CA ARG A 2 -57.51 -20.69 -29.49
C ARG A 2 -56.20 -19.92 -29.22
N LYS A 3 -56.38 -18.59 -29.21
CA LYS A 3 -55.66 -17.50 -28.52
C LYS A 3 -54.21 -17.73 -28.06
N THR A 4 -53.29 -17.04 -28.75
CA THR A 4 -52.01 -16.52 -28.25
C THR A 4 -52.26 -15.61 -27.05
N GLN A 5 -51.77 -15.95 -25.86
CA GLN A 5 -51.80 -15.08 -24.67
C GLN A 5 -50.40 -14.48 -24.50
N ALA A 6 -50.28 -13.17 -24.73
CA ALA A 6 -49.08 -12.40 -24.45
C ALA A 6 -48.91 -12.27 -22.94
N ILE A 7 -47.76 -12.69 -22.43
CA ILE A 7 -47.37 -12.53 -21.03
C ILE A 7 -46.99 -11.06 -20.83
N PRO A 8 -47.70 -10.28 -20.00
CA PRO A 8 -47.31 -8.91 -19.72
C PRO A 8 -46.11 -8.93 -18.77
N PHE A 9 -44.93 -8.65 -19.31
CA PHE A 9 -43.71 -8.46 -18.53
C PHE A 9 -43.80 -7.10 -17.80
N SER A 10 -44.48 -7.06 -16.65
CA SER A 10 -44.49 -5.88 -15.79
C SER A 10 -43.13 -5.80 -15.08
N LEU A 11 -42.22 -4.97 -15.61
CA LEU A 11 -41.00 -4.61 -14.87
C LEU A 11 -41.43 -3.81 -13.63
N ARG A 12 -41.37 -4.46 -12.46
CA ARG A 12 -41.50 -3.78 -11.17
C ARG A 12 -40.26 -2.90 -10.97
N SER A 13 -40.45 -1.59 -10.75
CA SER A 13 -39.36 -0.64 -10.43
C SER A 13 -38.44 -1.10 -9.30
N GLY A 14 -38.95 -1.92 -8.36
CA GLY A 14 -38.14 -2.50 -7.28
C GLY A 14 -37.01 -3.42 -7.76
N SER A 15 -37.23 -4.19 -8.84
CA SER A 15 -36.22 -5.07 -9.42
C SER A 15 -35.12 -4.28 -10.15
N ILE A 16 -35.46 -3.11 -10.72
CA ILE A 16 -34.51 -2.22 -11.39
C ILE A 16 -33.58 -1.55 -10.37
N CYS A 17 -34.11 -1.04 -9.25
CA CYS A 17 -33.27 -0.46 -8.19
C CYS A 17 -32.29 -1.49 -7.58
N SER A 18 -32.74 -2.73 -7.35
CA SER A 18 -31.88 -3.77 -6.81
C SER A 18 -30.76 -4.19 -7.77
N ALA A 19 -31.04 -4.21 -9.08
CA ALA A 19 -30.03 -4.48 -10.11
C ALA A 19 -29.02 -3.32 -10.23
N LEU A 20 -29.47 -2.07 -10.17
CA LEU A 20 -28.59 -0.89 -10.18
C LEU A 20 -27.67 -0.85 -8.95
N ALA A 21 -28.18 -1.18 -7.78
CA ALA A 21 -27.36 -1.28 -6.57
C ALA A 21 -26.30 -2.39 -6.68
N ALA A 22 -26.67 -3.56 -7.23
CA ALA A 22 -25.72 -4.64 -7.46
C ALA A 22 -24.61 -4.26 -8.47
N LEU A 23 -24.94 -3.53 -9.54
CA LEU A 23 -23.94 -3.01 -10.49
C LEU A 23 -23.05 -1.93 -9.87
N ALA A 24 -23.58 -1.07 -8.99
CA ALA A 24 -22.79 -0.06 -8.30
C ALA A 24 -21.75 -0.67 -7.34
N LEU A 25 -22.06 -1.79 -6.68
CA LEU A 25 -21.12 -2.50 -5.82
C LEU A 25 -20.04 -3.27 -6.60
N ALA A 26 -20.30 -3.64 -7.86
CA ALA A 26 -19.31 -4.35 -8.70
C ALA A 26 -18.10 -3.47 -9.06
N GLY A 27 -18.21 -2.14 -8.96
CA GLY A 27 -17.12 -1.19 -9.16
C GLY A 27 -16.08 -1.15 -8.02
N CYS A 28 -16.34 -1.80 -6.89
CA CYS A 28 -15.42 -1.83 -5.74
C CYS A 28 -14.32 -2.91 -5.85
N THR A 29 -14.01 -3.40 -7.05
CA THR A 29 -13.00 -4.44 -7.27
C THR A 29 -11.67 -3.81 -7.68
N SER A 30 -10.57 -4.25 -7.06
CA SER A 30 -9.22 -3.74 -7.36
C SER A 30 -8.89 -3.96 -8.84
N MET A 31 -8.75 -2.88 -9.60
CA MET A 31 -8.33 -2.92 -11.01
C MET A 31 -6.80 -2.98 -11.17
N ALA A 32 -6.08 -3.33 -10.11
CA ALA A 32 -4.64 -3.53 -10.19
C ALA A 32 -4.35 -4.77 -11.05
N PRO A 33 -3.46 -4.67 -12.07
CA PRO A 33 -3.06 -5.82 -12.86
C PRO A 33 -2.33 -6.85 -11.98
N VAL A 34 -2.39 -8.12 -12.38
CA VAL A 34 -1.63 -9.18 -11.71
C VAL A 34 -0.15 -8.88 -11.87
N TYR A 35 0.60 -8.93 -10.77
CA TYR A 35 2.05 -8.74 -10.80
C TYR A 35 2.73 -9.94 -11.45
N GLU A 36 3.35 -9.72 -12.60
CA GLU A 36 4.18 -10.71 -13.30
C GLU A 36 5.65 -10.28 -13.21
N ARG A 37 6.50 -11.12 -12.63
CA ARG A 37 7.94 -10.84 -12.52
C ARG A 37 8.59 -11.02 -13.90
N PRO A 38 9.23 -9.99 -14.46
CA PRO A 38 9.95 -10.13 -15.73
C PRO A 38 11.07 -11.18 -15.63
N ALA A 39 11.30 -11.92 -16.72
CA ALA A 39 12.45 -12.79 -16.83
C ALA A 39 13.75 -11.97 -16.68
N ALA A 40 14.72 -12.49 -15.93
CA ALA A 40 15.97 -11.79 -15.69
C ALA A 40 16.77 -11.70 -17.02
N PRO A 41 17.17 -10.50 -17.48
CA PRO A 41 17.85 -10.32 -18.76
C PRO A 41 19.36 -10.59 -18.64
N VAL A 42 19.72 -11.71 -18.02
CA VAL A 42 21.09 -12.13 -17.76
C VAL A 42 21.28 -13.59 -18.14
N ALA A 43 22.52 -13.99 -18.40
CA ALA A 43 22.83 -15.40 -18.60
C ALA A 43 22.48 -16.20 -17.33
N THR A 44 22.00 -17.43 -17.51
CA THR A 44 21.66 -18.33 -16.40
C THR A 44 22.87 -18.76 -15.58
N GLN A 45 24.06 -18.68 -16.17
CA GLN A 45 25.33 -19.04 -15.55
C GLN A 45 26.38 -17.96 -15.81
N TRP A 46 27.31 -17.83 -14.88
CA TRP A 46 28.49 -16.98 -15.05
C TRP A 46 29.41 -17.54 -16.16
N PRO A 47 30.13 -16.69 -16.90
CA PRO A 47 31.11 -17.13 -17.87
C PRO A 47 32.27 -17.87 -17.19
N THR A 48 32.69 -19.00 -17.75
CA THR A 48 33.81 -19.81 -17.26
C THR A 48 35.11 -19.40 -17.96
N PHE A 49 36.04 -18.78 -17.24
CA PHE A 49 37.34 -18.33 -17.78
C PHE A 49 38.44 -19.38 -17.57
N GLY A 50 38.26 -20.60 -18.07
CA GLY A 50 39.27 -21.67 -17.99
C GLY A 50 39.49 -22.27 -16.60
N VAL A 51 38.76 -21.81 -15.59
CA VAL A 51 38.66 -22.44 -14.27
C VAL A 51 37.37 -23.25 -14.27
N GLN A 52 37.46 -24.57 -14.07
CA GLN A 52 36.29 -25.43 -13.96
C GLN A 52 35.52 -24.97 -12.72
N SER A 53 34.26 -24.57 -12.92
CA SER A 53 33.37 -24.17 -11.83
C SER A 53 33.21 -25.36 -10.88
N GLN A 54 33.83 -25.27 -9.71
CA GLN A 54 33.62 -26.22 -8.64
C GLN A 54 32.16 -26.11 -8.20
N GLU A 55 31.45 -27.23 -8.12
CA GLU A 55 30.05 -27.27 -7.68
C GLU A 55 29.95 -26.54 -6.34
N ALA A 56 29.12 -25.48 -6.31
CA ALA A 56 28.99 -24.59 -5.18
C ALA A 56 28.59 -25.38 -3.93
N SER A 57 29.25 -25.09 -2.81
CA SER A 57 28.95 -25.66 -1.50
C SER A 57 27.47 -25.50 -1.12
N ALA A 58 26.98 -26.38 -0.24
CA ALA A 58 25.56 -26.57 0.07
C ALA A 58 24.77 -25.35 0.60
N THR A 59 25.43 -24.23 0.92
CA THR A 59 24.80 -23.00 1.44
C THR A 59 25.04 -21.83 0.49
N PRO A 60 23.99 -21.16 -0.02
CA PRO A 60 24.12 -19.93 -0.80
C PRO A 60 24.85 -18.84 0.00
N ALA A 61 25.73 -18.08 -0.66
CA ALA A 61 26.49 -17.02 -0.01
C ALA A 61 25.63 -15.93 0.65
N GLY A 62 24.40 -15.71 0.16
CA GLY A 62 23.45 -14.75 0.76
C GLY A 62 22.87 -15.21 2.10
N ASP A 63 22.89 -16.52 2.36
CA ASP A 63 22.40 -17.11 3.61
C ASP A 63 23.53 -17.34 4.63
N LEU A 64 24.79 -17.16 4.21
CA LEU A 64 25.95 -17.25 5.09
C LEU A 64 26.04 -16.00 5.96
N LEU A 65 26.22 -16.20 7.26
CA LEU A 65 26.50 -15.10 8.19
C LEU A 65 27.86 -14.47 7.86
N TRP A 66 27.91 -13.14 7.78
CA TRP A 66 29.16 -12.44 7.45
C TRP A 66 30.26 -12.71 8.50
N GLN A 67 29.88 -13.00 9.75
CA GLN A 67 30.81 -13.34 10.82
C GLN A 67 31.56 -14.64 10.55
N ASP A 68 30.90 -15.61 9.90
CA ASP A 68 31.50 -16.90 9.55
C ASP A 68 32.46 -16.76 8.35
N PHE A 69 32.19 -15.80 7.47
CA PHE A 69 33.05 -15.47 6.34
C PHE A 69 34.31 -14.70 6.74
N VAL A 70 34.19 -13.71 7.63
CA VAL A 70 35.32 -12.89 8.08
C VAL A 70 35.99 -13.56 9.27
N THR A 71 37.19 -14.13 9.10
CA THR A 71 37.89 -14.86 10.19
C THR A 71 38.70 -13.96 11.12
N ASP A 72 39.11 -12.76 10.67
CA ASP A 72 39.91 -11.81 11.46
C ASP A 72 39.06 -11.12 12.55
N ALA A 73 39.44 -11.32 13.82
CA ALA A 73 38.74 -10.77 14.99
C ALA A 73 38.79 -9.24 15.08
N ARG A 74 39.89 -8.61 14.63
CA ARG A 74 40.00 -7.15 14.58
C ARG A 74 39.05 -6.58 13.54
N LEU A 75 38.95 -7.22 12.38
CA LEU A 75 38.03 -6.79 11.33
C LEU A 75 36.57 -6.95 11.76
N ARG A 76 36.20 -8.05 12.44
CA ARG A 76 34.86 -8.22 13.02
C ARG A 76 34.49 -7.07 13.96
N THR A 77 35.40 -6.70 14.86
CA THR A 77 35.17 -5.59 15.81
C THR A 77 34.92 -4.25 15.10
N LEU A 78 35.63 -4.00 13.99
CA LEU A 78 35.43 -2.78 13.19
C LEU A 78 34.08 -2.80 12.47
N ILE A 79 33.67 -3.95 11.94
CA ILE A 79 32.36 -4.12 11.30
C ILE A 79 31.25 -3.90 12.32
N ASP A 80 31.34 -4.50 13.51
CA ASP A 80 30.34 -4.31 14.56
C ASP A 80 30.20 -2.85 14.97
N LYS A 81 31.33 -2.14 15.14
CA LYS A 81 31.33 -0.70 15.42
C LYS A 81 30.70 0.10 14.27
N ALA A 82 31.01 -0.26 13.02
CA ALA A 82 30.39 0.38 11.86
C ALA A 82 28.88 0.13 11.82
N LEU A 83 28.42 -1.10 12.04
CA LEU A 83 26.99 -1.42 12.04
C LEU A 83 26.23 -0.68 13.16
N ALA A 84 26.86 -0.48 14.33
CA ALA A 84 26.25 0.23 15.45
C ALA A 84 26.19 1.76 15.25
N ASP A 85 27.29 2.37 14.76
CA ASP A 85 27.46 3.82 14.78
C ASP A 85 27.30 4.53 13.42
N ASN A 86 27.22 3.77 12.31
CA ASN A 86 27.17 4.34 10.97
C ASN A 86 25.88 5.15 10.75
N ARG A 87 26.05 6.44 10.43
CA ARG A 87 24.95 7.38 10.23
C ARG A 87 24.17 7.11 8.95
N ASP A 88 24.81 6.58 7.92
CA ASP A 88 24.16 6.22 6.66
C ASP A 88 23.18 5.06 6.86
N LEU A 89 23.59 4.03 7.60
CA LEU A 89 22.68 2.93 7.98
C LEU A 89 21.50 3.42 8.83
N ARG A 90 21.74 4.39 9.72
CA ARG A 90 20.67 5.03 10.50
C ARG A 90 19.71 5.82 9.60
N VAL A 91 20.21 6.50 8.57
CA VAL A 91 19.36 7.19 7.57
C VAL A 91 18.53 6.17 6.80
N ALA A 92 19.14 5.09 6.30
CA ALA A 92 18.42 4.02 5.60
C ALA A 92 17.31 3.40 6.46
N ALA A 93 17.58 3.14 7.74
CA ALA A 93 16.58 2.66 8.69
C ALA A 93 15.42 3.66 8.89
N LEU A 94 15.74 4.96 9.00
CA LEU A 94 14.72 6.01 9.09
C LEU A 94 13.90 6.15 7.79
N SER A 95 14.50 5.91 6.62
CA SER A 95 13.77 5.89 5.35
C SER A 95 12.73 4.75 5.30
N ILE A 96 13.03 3.59 5.89
CA ILE A 96 12.07 2.51 6.03
C ILE A 96 10.90 2.93 6.95
N GLU A 97 11.20 3.57 8.09
CA GLU A 97 10.15 4.07 8.99
C GLU A 97 9.31 5.19 8.35
N GLN A 98 9.93 6.05 7.56
CA GLN A 98 9.22 7.06 6.77
C GLN A 98 8.26 6.41 5.78
N ALA A 99 8.71 5.39 5.03
CA ALA A 99 7.86 4.66 4.10
C ALA A 99 6.70 3.95 4.82
N ARG A 100 6.96 3.40 6.01
CA ARG A 100 5.93 2.80 6.87
C ARG A 100 4.89 3.82 7.32
N ALA A 101 5.32 5.01 7.77
CA ALA A 101 4.41 6.08 8.17
C ALA A 101 3.55 6.57 7.00
N GLN A 102 4.13 6.71 5.81
CA GLN A 102 3.38 7.05 4.59
C GLN A 102 2.33 5.98 4.25
N TYR A 103 2.69 4.70 4.37
CA TYR A 103 1.74 3.61 4.20
C TYR A 103 0.58 3.68 5.21
N GLN A 104 0.88 3.98 6.49
CA GLN A 104 -0.16 4.13 7.52
C GLN A 104 -1.13 5.28 7.22
N ILE A 105 -0.63 6.42 6.73
CA ILE A 105 -1.49 7.54 6.30
C ILE A 105 -2.43 7.10 5.18
N ARG A 106 -1.89 6.44 4.15
CA ARG A 106 -2.70 5.90 3.03
C ARG A 106 -3.71 4.84 3.49
N SER A 107 -3.36 4.05 4.49
CA SER A 107 -4.27 3.10 5.09
C SER A 107 -5.37 3.80 5.89
N ALA A 108 -5.08 4.90 6.57
CA ALA A 108 -6.06 5.68 7.33
C ALA A 108 -7.09 6.36 6.41
N ASP A 109 -6.68 6.80 5.21
CA ASP A 109 -7.58 7.37 4.19
C ASP A 109 -8.70 6.38 3.75
N GLN A 110 -8.51 5.08 3.97
CA GLN A 110 -9.51 4.04 3.66
C GLN A 110 -10.55 3.87 4.77
N THR A 111 -10.36 4.51 5.92
CA THR A 111 -11.26 4.44 7.08
C THR A 111 -12.02 5.75 7.27
N PRO A 112 -13.25 5.72 7.82
CA PRO A 112 -14.00 6.94 8.07
C PRO A 112 -13.28 7.81 9.12
N THR A 113 -13.22 9.12 8.88
CA THR A 113 -12.70 10.08 9.86
C THR A 113 -13.80 10.52 10.79
N ILE A 114 -13.50 10.59 12.09
CA ILE A 114 -14.40 11.11 13.12
C ILE A 114 -13.80 12.43 13.59
N ASN A 115 -14.54 13.52 13.40
CA ASN A 115 -14.11 14.87 13.77
C ASN A 115 -15.22 15.55 14.58
N LEU A 116 -14.82 16.57 15.33
CA LEU A 116 -15.73 17.47 16.04
C LEU A 116 -15.27 18.92 15.76
N ALA A 117 -16.19 19.75 15.31
CA ALA A 117 -15.97 21.15 14.99
C ALA A 117 -17.05 22.02 15.64
N ALA A 118 -16.67 23.24 16.01
CA ALA A 118 -17.59 24.27 16.45
C ALA A 118 -17.26 25.57 15.72
N THR A 119 -18.27 26.23 15.16
CA THR A 119 -18.15 27.49 14.43
C THR A 119 -19.10 28.52 15.03
N GLY A 120 -18.65 29.77 15.05
CA GLY A 120 -19.42 30.92 15.50
C GLY A 120 -19.22 32.07 14.53
N ASN A 121 -20.29 32.62 13.97
CA ASN A 121 -20.24 33.78 13.10
C ASN A 121 -21.05 34.92 13.69
N ARG A 122 -20.48 36.12 13.73
CA ARG A 122 -21.11 37.33 14.25
C ARG A 122 -20.96 38.46 13.23
N GLN A 123 -22.06 38.95 12.70
CA GLN A 123 -22.07 39.98 11.65
C GLN A 123 -23.15 41.04 11.88
N PRO A 124 -22.89 42.30 11.49
CA PRO A 124 -23.91 43.34 11.50
C PRO A 124 -25.03 42.99 10.52
N ALA A 125 -26.28 43.09 10.97
CA ALA A 125 -27.46 42.91 10.13
C ALA A 125 -27.78 44.24 9.42
N SER A 126 -28.30 44.16 8.19
CA SER A 126 -28.63 45.33 7.35
C SER A 126 -29.59 46.34 7.99
N GLY A 127 -30.30 45.96 9.06
CA GLY A 127 -31.20 46.81 9.84
C GLY A 127 -30.62 47.41 11.13
N GLY A 128 -29.30 47.35 11.36
CA GLY A 128 -28.66 47.96 12.55
C GLY A 128 -28.59 47.06 13.80
N GLY A 129 -28.86 45.75 13.66
CA GLY A 129 -28.68 44.74 14.70
C GLY A 129 -27.40 43.92 14.52
N ILE A 130 -27.16 42.96 15.42
CA ILE A 130 -26.08 41.98 15.26
C ILE A 130 -26.67 40.58 15.22
N SER A 131 -26.32 39.82 14.18
CA SER A 131 -26.67 38.40 14.04
C SER A 131 -25.51 37.54 14.52
N SER A 132 -25.80 36.55 15.36
CA SER A 132 -24.82 35.55 15.83
C SER A 132 -25.36 34.15 15.57
N THR A 133 -24.57 33.33 14.88
CA THR A 133 -24.91 31.92 14.58
C THR A 133 -23.81 31.01 15.09
N TYR A 134 -24.16 30.00 15.88
CA TYR A 134 -23.25 29.00 16.41
C TYR A 134 -23.67 27.61 15.94
N THR A 135 -22.73 26.82 15.43
CA THR A 135 -22.96 25.46 14.96
C THR A 135 -21.87 24.56 15.54
N ALA A 136 -22.22 23.41 16.09
CA ALA A 136 -21.28 22.39 16.54
C ALA A 136 -21.67 21.03 15.95
N GLY A 137 -20.68 20.23 15.55
CA GLY A 137 -20.87 18.93 14.90
C GLY A 137 -19.57 18.25 14.56
#